data_AF-A0A250VVK1-F1
#
_entry.id   AF-A0A250VVK1-F1
#
_cell.length_a   1.000
_cell.length_b   1.000
_cell.length_c   1.000
_cell.angle_alpha   90.00
_cell.angle_beta   90.00
_cell.angle_gamma   90.00
#
_symmetry.space_group_name_H-M   'P 1'
#
loop_
_entity.id
_entity.type
_entity.pdbx_description
1 polymer ?
#
loop_
_entity_poly.entity_id
_entity_poly.type
_entity_poly.pdbx_seq_one_letter_code
_entity_poly.pdbx_strand_id
1 'polypeptide(L)'
;MRFTGLSGDLDRPAVDAFLSAVDLAMNSNTLLLKVATDVSVTAEDQQHVLHTYLRSGLFEEMMLAADRHRDWYNLSEDEDFGGLPNERPLIREGFLATTSPLRYAGFLARMRWMLCEAFSPYGRHCSPAEAEQLVRDFVHELLGQNGSAWLFASVEPDFLRSTGYYSGEEPLRPTYFAGSESDTATFIHRDRVCYLLLTNGSP
;
A
#
# COMPACT_ATOMS: atom_id res chain seq x y z
N MET A 1 -21.48 2.09 3.79
CA MET A 1 -20.49 2.78 2.95
C MET A 1 -20.28 1.96 1.70
N ARG A 2 -20.31 2.60 0.54
CA ARG A 2 -20.03 1.97 -0.76
C ARG A 2 -18.70 2.50 -1.29
N PHE A 3 -17.95 1.60 -1.91
CA PHE A 3 -16.64 1.88 -2.48
C PHE A 3 -16.67 1.60 -3.98
N THR A 4 -15.95 2.40 -4.76
CA THR A 4 -15.76 2.19 -6.20
C THR A 4 -14.27 2.25 -6.52
N GLY A 5 -13.73 1.18 -7.08
CA GLY A 5 -12.32 1.13 -7.50
C GLY A 5 -12.04 2.09 -8.65
N LEU A 6 -10.92 2.80 -8.58
CA LEU A 6 -10.48 3.78 -9.57
C LEU A 6 -9.09 3.43 -10.13
N SER A 7 -8.79 2.13 -10.27
CA SER A 7 -7.45 1.65 -10.66
C SER A 7 -6.98 2.19 -12.01
N GLY A 8 -7.90 2.45 -12.96
CA GLY A 8 -7.56 3.05 -14.26
C GLY A 8 -7.01 4.47 -14.18
N ASP A 9 -7.22 5.18 -13.07
CA ASP A 9 -6.66 6.52 -12.87
C ASP A 9 -5.18 6.51 -12.49
N LEU A 10 -4.65 5.35 -12.11
CA LEU A 10 -3.29 5.17 -11.61
C LEU A 10 -2.27 4.83 -12.70
N ASP A 11 -2.71 4.58 -13.94
CA ASP A 11 -1.83 4.33 -15.09
C ASP A 11 -1.17 5.64 -15.54
N ARG A 12 -0.22 6.11 -14.72
CA ARG A 12 0.49 7.38 -14.87
C ARG A 12 1.99 7.13 -14.75
N PRO A 13 2.83 7.62 -15.68
CA PRO A 13 4.26 7.34 -15.69
C PRO A 13 4.99 7.72 -14.38
N ALA A 14 4.60 8.83 -13.75
CA ALA A 14 5.21 9.27 -12.49
C ALA A 14 4.86 8.36 -11.30
N VAL A 15 3.65 7.78 -11.29
CA VAL A 15 3.24 6.79 -10.29
C VAL A 15 4.03 5.51 -10.49
N ASP A 16 4.05 4.98 -11.70
CA ASP A 16 4.78 3.74 -12.00
C ASP A 16 6.30 3.87 -11.73
N ALA A 17 6.90 5.01 -12.12
CA ALA A 17 8.31 5.27 -11.86
C ALA A 17 8.64 5.28 -10.36
N PHE A 18 7.79 5.90 -9.53
CA PHE A 18 7.98 5.93 -8.09
C PHE A 18 7.83 4.55 -7.45
N LEU A 19 6.75 3.82 -7.77
CA LEU A 19 6.53 2.48 -7.22
C LEU A 19 7.67 1.53 -7.60
N SER A 20 8.09 1.54 -8.86
CA SER A 20 9.21 0.72 -9.35
C SER A 20 10.55 1.09 -8.70
N ALA A 21 10.77 2.37 -8.38
CA ALA A 21 11.96 2.79 -7.66
C ALA A 21 11.95 2.30 -6.20
N VAL A 22 10.80 2.31 -5.52
CA VAL A 22 10.64 1.73 -4.17
C VAL A 22 10.88 0.22 -4.20
N ASP A 23 10.31 -0.48 -5.18
CA ASP A 23 10.51 -1.92 -5.37
C ASP A 23 11.99 -2.26 -5.54
N LEU A 24 12.70 -1.48 -6.38
CA LEU A 24 14.13 -1.66 -6.59
C LEU A 24 14.95 -1.33 -5.34
N ALA A 25 14.65 -0.22 -4.66
CA ALA A 25 15.40 0.26 -3.51
C ALA A 25 15.28 -0.71 -2.32
N MET A 26 14.07 -1.20 -2.04
CA MET A 26 13.76 -2.02 -0.85
C MET A 26 13.76 -3.53 -1.09
N ASN A 27 13.89 -3.97 -2.35
CA ASN A 27 13.48 -5.31 -2.79
C ASN A 27 12.03 -5.60 -2.40
N SER A 28 11.10 -4.76 -2.83
CA SER A 28 9.70 -4.82 -2.40
C SER A 28 8.71 -5.04 -3.54
N ASN A 29 7.48 -5.31 -3.13
CA ASN A 29 6.24 -5.24 -3.87
C ASN A 29 5.45 -4.05 -3.27
N THR A 30 5.35 -2.98 -4.04
CA THR A 30 4.64 -1.76 -3.68
C THR A 30 3.35 -1.59 -4.49
N LEU A 31 2.21 -1.55 -3.80
CA LEU A 31 0.90 -1.33 -4.40
C LEU A 31 0.34 0.03 -4.01
N LEU A 32 -0.25 0.72 -4.97
CA LEU A 32 -1.10 1.87 -4.74
C LEU A 32 -2.52 1.53 -5.17
N LEU A 33 -3.46 1.58 -4.23
CA LEU A 33 -4.88 1.38 -4.50
C LEU A 33 -5.59 2.72 -4.45
N LYS A 34 -6.50 2.99 -5.39
CA LYS A 34 -7.33 4.20 -5.42
C LYS A 34 -8.81 3.85 -5.40
N VAL A 35 -9.55 4.46 -4.49
CA VAL A 35 -10.98 4.19 -4.31
C VAL A 35 -11.75 5.49 -4.09
N ALA A 36 -12.97 5.54 -4.60
CA ALA A 36 -13.95 6.55 -4.23
C ALA A 36 -14.96 6.01 -3.23
N THR A 37 -15.38 6.84 -2.29
CA THR A 37 -16.41 6.57 -1.28
C THR A 37 -17.69 7.33 -1.58
N ASP A 38 -18.84 6.78 -1.14
CA ASP A 38 -20.13 7.49 -1.22
C ASP A 38 -20.29 8.59 -0.15
N VAL A 39 -19.41 8.61 0.85
CA VAL A 39 -19.38 9.60 1.94
C VAL A 39 -18.03 10.29 2.02
N SER A 40 -18.01 11.58 2.39
CA SER A 40 -16.78 12.33 2.58
C SER A 40 -16.02 11.83 3.80
N VAL A 41 -14.73 11.58 3.64
CA VAL A 41 -13.80 11.14 4.68
C VAL A 41 -13.19 12.35 5.37
N THR A 42 -13.08 12.27 6.68
CA THR A 42 -12.54 13.28 7.59
C THR A 42 -11.43 12.69 8.45
N ALA A 43 -10.71 13.53 9.18
CA ALA A 43 -9.71 13.05 10.13
C ALA A 43 -10.31 12.23 11.28
N GLU A 44 -11.59 12.46 11.63
CA GLU A 44 -12.27 11.83 12.76
C GLU A 44 -12.78 10.42 12.44
N ASP A 45 -13.18 10.17 11.19
CA ASP A 45 -13.75 8.89 10.76
C ASP A 45 -12.83 8.04 9.87
N GLN A 46 -11.67 8.57 9.45
CA GLN A 46 -10.74 7.88 8.54
C GLN A 46 -10.41 6.43 8.93
N GLN A 47 -10.25 6.13 10.23
CA GLN A 47 -9.95 4.78 10.69
C GLN A 47 -11.13 3.83 10.44
N HIS A 48 -12.35 4.30 10.70
CA HIS A 48 -13.57 3.53 10.43
C HIS A 48 -13.78 3.31 8.93
N VAL A 49 -13.55 4.34 8.11
CA VAL A 49 -13.60 4.24 6.64
C VAL A 49 -12.59 3.21 6.14
N LEU A 50 -11.33 3.32 6.55
CA LEU A 50 -10.27 2.38 6.17
C LEU A 50 -10.61 0.95 6.61
N HIS A 51 -11.05 0.75 7.85
CA HIS A 51 -11.43 -0.57 8.35
C HIS A 51 -12.58 -1.17 7.52
N THR A 52 -13.58 -0.37 7.18
CA THR A 52 -14.70 -0.81 6.34
C THR A 52 -14.25 -1.14 4.92
N TYR A 53 -13.32 -0.37 4.35
CA TYR A 53 -12.74 -0.64 3.04
C TYR A 53 -11.95 -1.96 3.04
N LEU A 54 -11.04 -2.14 3.99
CA LEU A 54 -10.22 -3.35 4.11
C LEU A 54 -11.06 -4.63 4.27
N ARG A 55 -12.25 -4.53 4.89
CA ARG A 55 -13.20 -5.65 5.04
C ARG A 55 -14.13 -5.85 3.84
N SER A 56 -14.07 -4.98 2.83
CA SER A 56 -14.92 -5.10 1.65
C SER A 56 -14.29 -6.08 0.65
N GLY A 57 -15.13 -6.82 -0.09
CA GLY A 57 -14.65 -7.67 -1.19
C GLY A 57 -13.89 -6.89 -2.27
N LEU A 58 -14.21 -5.60 -2.42
CA LEU A 58 -13.50 -4.71 -3.36
C LEU A 58 -12.01 -4.56 -3.02
N PHE A 59 -11.63 -4.54 -1.75
CA PHE A 59 -10.21 -4.42 -1.38
C PHE A 59 -9.42 -5.63 -1.90
N GLU A 60 -9.94 -6.83 -1.70
CA GLU A 60 -9.33 -8.07 -2.18
C GLU A 60 -9.27 -8.11 -3.72
N GLU A 61 -10.37 -7.77 -4.40
CA GLU A 61 -10.41 -7.65 -5.87
C GLU A 61 -9.34 -6.68 -6.38
N MET A 62 -9.18 -5.53 -5.73
CA MET A 62 -8.18 -4.52 -6.11
C MET A 62 -6.75 -4.97 -5.85
N MET A 63 -6.47 -5.66 -4.74
CA MET A 63 -5.16 -6.24 -4.46
C MET A 63 -4.75 -7.26 -5.52
N LEU A 64 -5.66 -8.19 -5.87
CA LEU A 64 -5.43 -9.20 -6.90
C LEU A 64 -5.21 -8.57 -8.29
N ALA A 65 -6.00 -7.55 -8.63
CA ALA A 65 -5.86 -6.84 -9.89
C ALA A 65 -4.52 -6.08 -9.97
N ALA A 66 -4.11 -5.44 -8.87
CA ALA A 66 -2.87 -4.68 -8.82
C ALA A 66 -1.64 -5.62 -8.84
N ASP A 67 -1.66 -6.73 -8.10
CA ASP A 67 -0.62 -7.76 -8.13
C ASP A 67 -0.41 -8.35 -9.53
N ARG A 68 -1.50 -8.63 -10.24
CA ARG A 68 -1.46 -9.05 -11.65
C ARG A 68 -0.93 -7.96 -12.57
N HIS A 69 -1.34 -6.71 -12.38
CA HIS A 69 -0.90 -5.61 -13.22
C HIS A 69 0.61 -5.32 -13.07
N ARG A 70 1.18 -5.64 -11.91
CA ARG A 70 2.63 -5.56 -11.64
C ARG A 70 3.40 -6.82 -12.07
N ASP A 71 2.74 -7.79 -12.70
CA ASP A 71 3.28 -9.09 -13.13
C ASP A 71 4.01 -9.87 -12.00
N TRP A 72 3.57 -9.71 -10.74
CA TRP A 72 4.16 -10.45 -9.61
C TRP A 72 3.50 -11.79 -9.36
N TYR A 73 2.18 -11.86 -9.49
CA TYR A 73 1.39 -13.08 -9.29
C TYR A 73 1.58 -13.71 -7.89
N ASN A 74 1.97 -12.90 -6.88
CA ASN A 74 2.18 -13.35 -5.51
C ASN A 74 0.87 -13.68 -4.80
N LEU A 75 -0.23 -13.05 -5.22
CA LEU A 75 -1.54 -13.17 -4.60
C LEU A 75 -2.48 -14.08 -5.40
N SER A 76 -2.10 -14.47 -6.63
CA SER A 76 -2.82 -15.50 -7.38
C SER A 76 -2.52 -16.88 -6.82
N GLU A 77 -3.56 -17.70 -6.64
CA GLU A 77 -3.39 -19.12 -6.38
C GLU A 77 -2.77 -19.78 -7.61
N ASP A 78 -1.58 -20.37 -7.46
CA ASP A 78 -1.10 -21.36 -8.42
C ASP A 78 -2.17 -22.47 -8.52
N GLU A 79 -2.65 -22.75 -9.74
CA GLU A 79 -3.56 -23.87 -10.02
C GLU A 79 -3.01 -25.22 -9.50
N ASP A 80 -1.69 -25.30 -9.27
CA ASP A 80 -0.97 -26.47 -8.75
C ASP A 80 -1.24 -26.78 -7.26
N PHE A 81 -1.84 -25.88 -6.48
CA PHE A 81 -2.11 -26.12 -5.04
C PHE A 81 -3.55 -26.49 -4.69
N GLY A 82 -4.45 -26.65 -5.66
CA GLY A 82 -5.76 -27.31 -5.48
C GLY A 82 -6.68 -26.70 -4.41
N GLY A 83 -6.41 -25.48 -3.95
CA GLY A 83 -7.25 -24.75 -3.02
C GLY A 83 -8.50 -24.21 -3.73
N LEU A 84 -9.64 -24.25 -3.06
CA LEU A 84 -10.82 -23.54 -3.54
C LEU A 84 -10.64 -22.03 -3.25
N PRO A 85 -10.93 -21.14 -4.21
CA PRO A 85 -11.03 -19.72 -3.93
C PRO A 85 -12.08 -19.54 -2.83
N ASN A 86 -11.69 -18.87 -1.73
CA ASN A 86 -12.42 -18.61 -0.47
C ASN A 86 -12.02 -19.43 0.77
N GLU A 87 -11.07 -20.36 0.71
CA GLU A 87 -10.65 -21.07 1.95
C GLU A 87 -9.66 -20.26 2.81
N ARG A 88 -9.03 -19.22 2.25
CA ARG A 88 -7.99 -18.42 2.93
C ARG A 88 -8.09 -16.93 2.55
N PRO A 89 -8.81 -16.11 3.33
CA PRO A 89 -8.95 -14.67 3.02
C PRO A 89 -7.60 -13.95 3.16
N LEU A 90 -7.33 -12.99 2.27
CA LEU A 90 -6.13 -12.14 2.29
C LEU A 90 -5.95 -11.37 3.61
N ILE A 91 -7.08 -10.96 4.20
CA ILE A 91 -7.16 -10.23 5.45
C ILE A 91 -7.05 -11.19 6.65
N ARG A 92 -6.29 -10.80 7.67
CA ARG A 92 -6.15 -11.55 8.93
C ARG A 92 -7.46 -11.50 9.72
N GLU A 93 -7.88 -12.64 10.28
CA GLU A 93 -9.04 -12.66 11.18
C GLU A 93 -8.81 -11.79 12.43
N GLY A 94 -9.87 -11.13 12.90
CA GLY A 94 -9.82 -10.33 14.13
C GLY A 94 -8.97 -9.05 14.07
N PHE A 95 -8.41 -8.68 12.91
CA PHE A 95 -7.63 -7.45 12.79
C PHE A 95 -8.48 -6.21 13.10
N LEU A 96 -7.82 -5.17 13.63
CA LEU A 96 -8.38 -3.84 13.76
C LEU A 96 -7.45 -2.88 13.02
N ALA A 97 -8.01 -2.11 12.07
CA ALA A 97 -7.19 -1.13 11.37
C ALA A 97 -6.81 -0.03 12.37
N THR A 98 -5.52 0.11 12.67
CA THR A 98 -4.99 1.17 13.52
C THR A 98 -4.40 2.25 12.64
N THR A 99 -4.76 3.51 12.91
CA THR A 99 -4.20 4.66 12.21
C THR A 99 -3.55 5.62 13.18
N SER A 100 -2.44 6.24 12.77
CA SER A 100 -1.85 7.39 13.46
C SER A 100 -1.71 8.58 12.51
N PRO A 101 -1.93 9.82 13.00
CA PRO A 101 -1.83 11.00 12.15
C PRO A 101 -0.45 11.13 11.51
N LEU A 102 -0.42 11.34 10.19
CA LEU A 102 0.81 11.61 9.45
C LEU A 102 0.70 13.01 8.83
N ARG A 103 1.59 13.92 9.22
CA ARG A 103 1.63 15.25 8.57
C ARG A 103 2.22 15.10 7.17
N TYR A 104 1.89 16.03 6.27
CA TYR A 104 2.43 16.06 4.91
C TYR A 104 3.96 15.93 4.87
N ALA A 105 4.69 16.67 5.72
CA ALA A 105 6.14 16.54 5.83
C ALA A 105 6.61 15.13 6.26
N GLY A 106 5.85 14.46 7.13
CA GLY A 106 6.12 13.07 7.53
C GLY A 106 5.84 12.07 6.41
N PHE A 107 4.80 12.32 5.61
CA PHE A 107 4.53 11.55 4.39
C PHE A 107 5.67 11.69 3.37
N LEU A 108 6.14 12.91 3.10
CA LEU A 108 7.30 13.14 2.24
C LEU A 108 8.56 12.45 2.77
N ALA A 109 8.82 12.56 4.08
CA ALA A 109 9.95 11.91 4.73
C ALA A 109 9.89 10.39 4.61
N ARG A 110 8.71 9.78 4.77
CA ARG A 110 8.53 8.33 4.58
C ARG A 110 8.86 7.89 3.15
N MET A 111 8.37 8.61 2.14
CA MET A 111 8.67 8.26 0.74
C MET A 111 10.15 8.38 0.41
N ARG A 112 10.82 9.43 0.92
CA ARG A 112 12.26 9.56 0.80
C ARG A 112 13.00 8.43 1.53
N TRP A 113 12.58 8.09 2.74
CA TRP A 113 13.16 7.01 3.52
C TRP A 113 13.08 5.67 2.76
N MET A 114 11.94 5.35 2.14
CA MET A 114 11.79 4.14 1.31
C MET A 114 12.83 4.06 0.18
N LEU A 115 13.16 5.19 -0.45
CA LEU A 115 14.10 5.25 -1.56
C LEU A 115 15.58 5.31 -1.14
N CYS A 116 15.88 5.85 0.05
CA CYS A 116 17.25 6.21 0.45
C CYS A 116 17.80 5.40 1.63
N GLU A 117 16.94 4.93 2.53
CA GLU A 117 17.35 4.57 3.91
C GLU A 117 16.71 3.27 4.43
N ALA A 118 15.55 2.88 3.91
CA ALA A 118 14.88 1.64 4.31
C ALA A 118 15.81 0.44 4.15
N PHE A 119 15.66 -0.57 5.00
CA PHE A 119 16.49 -1.77 4.87
C PHE A 119 16.31 -2.38 3.47
N SER A 120 17.41 -2.88 2.90
CA SER A 120 17.41 -3.56 1.62
C SER A 120 18.58 -4.52 1.55
N PRO A 121 18.36 -5.81 1.24
CA PRO A 121 19.45 -6.78 1.15
C PRO A 121 20.44 -6.47 0.02
N TYR A 122 20.01 -5.68 -0.99
CA TYR A 122 20.80 -5.39 -2.19
C TYR A 122 21.41 -3.99 -2.22
N GLY A 123 21.06 -3.10 -1.28
CA GLY A 123 21.64 -1.76 -1.18
C GLY A 123 21.48 -0.89 -2.43
N ARG A 124 20.34 -1.02 -3.13
CA ARG A 124 20.06 -0.31 -4.39
C ARG A 124 19.36 1.04 -4.18
N HIS A 125 19.67 1.71 -3.08
CA HIS A 125 19.08 3.01 -2.74
C HIS A 125 19.35 4.06 -3.81
N CYS A 126 18.36 4.91 -4.04
CA CYS A 126 18.51 6.09 -4.88
C CYS A 126 19.44 7.12 -4.22
N SER A 127 20.05 7.97 -5.04
CA SER A 127 20.68 9.17 -4.51
C SER A 127 19.64 10.12 -3.92
N PRO A 128 19.97 10.98 -2.93
CA PRO A 128 19.01 11.91 -2.37
C PRO A 128 18.33 12.83 -3.40
N ALA A 129 19.07 13.29 -4.41
CA ALA A 129 18.54 14.18 -5.45
C ALA A 129 17.55 13.45 -6.38
N GLU A 130 17.83 12.19 -6.72
CA GLU A 130 16.93 11.35 -7.51
C GLU A 130 15.67 11.01 -6.72
N ALA A 131 15.81 10.66 -5.44
CA ALA A 131 14.66 10.41 -4.57
C ALA A 131 13.78 11.65 -4.41
N GLU A 132 14.36 12.83 -4.24
CA GLU A 132 13.61 14.09 -4.17
C GLU A 132 12.84 14.39 -5.47
N GLN A 133 13.42 14.05 -6.62
CA GLN A 133 12.76 14.18 -7.92
C GLN A 133 11.57 13.22 -8.03
N LEU A 134 11.78 11.93 -7.78
CA LEU A 134 10.75 10.88 -7.85
C LEU A 134 9.58 11.19 -6.91
N VAL A 135 9.88 11.56 -5.66
CA VAL A 135 8.87 11.93 -4.67
C VAL A 135 8.06 13.14 -5.13
N ARG A 136 8.73 14.17 -5.67
CA ARG A 136 8.04 15.38 -6.13
C ARG A 136 7.09 15.08 -7.28
N ASP A 137 7.54 14.32 -8.28
CA ASP A 137 6.74 13.99 -9.45
C ASP A 137 5.57 13.09 -9.07
N PHE A 138 5.81 12.08 -8.24
CA PHE A 138 4.76 11.22 -7.68
C PHE A 138 3.68 12.01 -6.94
N VAL A 139 4.09 12.89 -6.02
CA VAL A 139 3.15 13.68 -5.22
C VAL A 139 2.40 14.68 -6.07
N HIS A 140 3.06 15.29 -7.06
CA HIS A 140 2.40 16.19 -8.00
C HIS A 140 1.33 15.48 -8.81
N GLU A 141 1.62 14.28 -9.32
CA GLU A 141 0.66 13.47 -10.06
C GLU A 141 -0.50 13.02 -9.16
N LEU A 142 -0.21 12.55 -7.96
CA LEU A 142 -1.20 11.97 -7.05
C LEU A 142 -2.15 13.02 -6.44
N LEU A 143 -1.59 14.16 -6.02
CA LEU A 143 -2.28 15.15 -5.19
C LEU A 143 -2.57 16.47 -5.92
N GLY A 144 -1.97 16.67 -7.10
CA GLY A 144 -1.99 17.93 -7.83
C GLY A 144 -1.21 19.04 -7.12
N GLN A 145 -1.54 20.30 -7.43
CA GLN A 145 -0.87 21.47 -6.86
C GLN A 145 -1.21 21.74 -5.39
N ASN A 146 -2.29 21.13 -4.87
CA ASN A 146 -2.82 21.38 -3.52
C ASN A 146 -2.59 20.20 -2.57
N GLY A 147 -1.35 19.69 -2.50
CA GLY A 147 -0.99 18.57 -1.64
C GLY A 147 -1.35 18.76 -0.15
N SER A 148 -1.36 20.00 0.35
CA SER A 148 -1.73 20.32 1.73
C SER A 148 -3.22 20.17 2.05
N ALA A 149 -4.08 20.04 1.03
CA ALA A 149 -5.51 19.78 1.22
C ALA A 149 -5.82 18.29 1.45
N TRP A 150 -4.82 17.43 1.30
CA TRP A 150 -4.92 16.00 1.57
C TRP A 150 -4.54 15.70 3.02
N LEU A 151 -5.18 14.69 3.58
CA LEU A 151 -4.89 14.16 4.90
C LEU A 151 -4.17 12.82 4.74
N PHE A 152 -3.25 12.54 5.66
CA PHE A 152 -2.42 11.34 5.63
C PHE A 152 -2.50 10.66 7.00
N ALA A 153 -2.55 9.34 6.98
CA ALA A 153 -2.46 8.52 8.16
C ALA A 153 -1.47 7.39 7.91
N SER A 154 -0.59 7.14 8.87
CA SER A 154 0.14 5.88 8.90
C SER A 154 -0.83 4.80 9.33
N VAL A 155 -0.81 3.68 8.64
CA VAL A 155 -1.60 2.50 8.97
C VAL A 155 -0.65 1.44 9.49
N GLU A 156 -1.02 0.75 10.56
CA GLU A 156 -0.30 -0.42 11.01
C GLU A 156 -0.44 -1.56 9.97
N PRO A 157 0.66 -2.09 9.40
CA PRO A 157 0.60 -3.09 8.33
C PRO A 157 0.35 -4.51 8.86
N ASP A 158 -0.60 -4.69 9.77
CA ASP A 158 -0.90 -5.96 10.45
C ASP A 158 -2.24 -6.59 10.02
N PHE A 159 -2.92 -5.98 9.05
CA PHE A 159 -4.23 -6.41 8.57
C PHE A 159 -4.17 -7.46 7.45
N LEU A 160 -3.06 -7.54 6.71
CA LEU A 160 -2.81 -8.62 5.75
C LEU A 160 -1.99 -9.72 6.41
N ARG A 161 -2.09 -10.94 5.86
CA ARG A 161 -1.26 -12.05 6.33
C ARG A 161 0.21 -11.82 6.00
N SER A 162 1.05 -12.12 6.97
CA SER A 162 2.51 -12.10 6.83
C SER A 162 3.01 -13.37 6.15
N THR A 163 4.11 -13.27 5.40
CA THR A 163 4.87 -14.42 4.87
C THR A 163 5.52 -15.26 5.97
N GLY A 164 5.49 -14.81 7.23
CA GLY A 164 6.09 -15.52 8.35
C GLY A 164 7.62 -15.42 8.40
N TYR A 165 8.25 -14.81 7.39
CA TYR A 165 9.70 -14.82 7.21
C TYR A 165 10.43 -14.19 8.39
N TYR A 166 9.91 -13.09 8.94
CA TYR A 166 10.49 -12.38 10.09
C TYR A 166 9.72 -12.57 11.40
N SER A 167 8.46 -13.05 11.37
CA SER A 167 7.66 -13.29 12.57
C SER A 167 7.81 -14.71 13.15
N GLY A 168 8.31 -15.67 12.35
CA GLY A 168 8.38 -17.08 12.72
C GLY A 168 7.00 -17.77 12.75
N GLU A 169 5.95 -17.07 12.32
CA GLU A 169 4.60 -17.63 12.15
C GLU A 169 4.55 -18.51 10.89
N GLU A 170 3.75 -19.57 10.92
CA GLU A 170 3.54 -20.39 9.72
C GLU A 170 2.75 -19.59 8.67
N PRO A 171 3.29 -19.36 7.45
CA PRO A 171 2.59 -18.57 6.44
C PRO A 171 1.33 -19.28 5.96
N LEU A 172 0.20 -18.59 6.10
CA LEU A 172 -1.05 -18.97 5.47
C LEU A 172 -1.25 -18.12 4.23
N ARG A 173 -1.03 -18.71 3.04
CA ARG A 173 -1.28 -18.03 1.75
C ARG A 173 -2.76 -17.70 1.55
N PRO A 174 -3.11 -16.59 0.89
CA PRO A 174 -2.20 -15.58 0.31
C PRO A 174 -1.60 -14.65 1.38
N THR A 175 -0.35 -14.22 1.20
CA THR A 175 0.40 -13.34 2.10
C THR A 175 0.99 -12.17 1.34
N TYR A 176 1.12 -11.01 1.97
CA TYR A 176 1.69 -9.81 1.32
C TYR A 176 2.85 -9.22 2.09
N PHE A 177 2.67 -8.94 3.39
CA PHE A 177 3.69 -8.32 4.22
C PHE A 177 4.77 -9.31 4.64
N ALA A 178 6.00 -8.83 4.81
CA ALA A 178 7.11 -9.66 5.28
C ALA A 178 7.06 -9.90 6.80
N GLY A 179 6.30 -9.08 7.52
CA GLY A 179 6.29 -8.99 8.98
C GLY A 179 7.51 -8.24 9.53
N SER A 180 8.13 -7.38 8.72
CA SER A 180 9.36 -6.66 9.07
C SER A 180 9.08 -5.21 9.46
N GLU A 181 10.04 -4.55 10.11
CA GLU A 181 9.96 -3.11 10.41
C GLU A 181 9.97 -2.22 9.15
N SER A 182 10.23 -2.81 7.97
CA SER A 182 10.23 -2.10 6.70
C SER A 182 8.91 -2.17 5.96
N ASP A 183 7.95 -2.98 6.42
CA ASP A 183 6.58 -2.97 5.89
C ASP A 183 5.94 -1.60 6.16
N THR A 184 5.29 -1.02 5.15
CA THR A 184 4.57 0.24 5.33
C THR A 184 3.18 0.20 4.73
N ALA A 185 2.26 0.90 5.39
CA ALA A 185 0.94 1.21 4.87
C ALA A 185 0.63 2.69 5.16
N THR A 186 0.19 3.42 4.14
CA THR A 186 -0.17 4.83 4.24
C THR A 186 -1.53 5.07 3.60
N PHE A 187 -2.45 5.61 4.39
CA PHE A 187 -3.78 6.02 3.94
C PHE A 187 -3.77 7.52 3.63
N ILE A 188 -4.16 7.87 2.40
CA ILE A 188 -4.14 9.24 1.88
C ILE A 188 -5.57 9.56 1.45
N HIS A 189 -6.16 10.65 1.92
CA HIS A 189 -7.54 10.95 1.54
C HIS A 189 -7.84 12.44 1.44
N ARG A 190 -8.86 12.73 0.64
CA ARG A 190 -9.46 14.04 0.51
C ARG A 190 -10.90 13.89 0.05
N ASP A 191 -11.82 14.39 0.87
CA ASP A 191 -13.26 14.29 0.60
C ASP A 191 -13.63 12.83 0.32
N ARG A 192 -14.06 12.49 -0.91
CA ARG A 192 -14.51 11.14 -1.26
C ARG A 192 -13.45 10.27 -1.92
N VAL A 193 -12.22 10.75 -2.07
CA VAL A 193 -11.15 10.02 -2.75
C VAL A 193 -10.13 9.57 -1.72
N CYS A 194 -9.81 8.27 -1.76
CA CYS A 194 -8.84 7.65 -0.90
C CYS A 194 -7.81 6.89 -1.71
N TYR A 195 -6.57 6.91 -1.24
CA TYR A 195 -5.50 6.03 -1.66
C TYR A 195 -4.99 5.22 -0.48
N LEU A 196 -4.57 3.99 -0.76
CA LEU A 196 -3.84 3.14 0.15
C LEU A 196 -2.53 2.72 -0.53
N LEU A 197 -1.41 3.22 -0.03
CA LEU A 197 -0.07 2.84 -0.46
C LEU A 197 0.46 1.75 0.48
N LEU A 198 0.82 0.59 -0.07
CA LEU A 198 1.26 -0.60 0.64
C LEU A 198 2.63 -1.01 0.11
N THR A 199 3.60 -1.25 0.99
CA THR A 199 4.94 -1.73 0.62
C THR A 199 5.29 -2.91 1.52
N ASN A 200 5.63 -4.07 0.95
CA ASN A 200 6.23 -5.15 1.73
C ASN A 200 7.75 -4.93 1.83
N GLY A 201 8.25 -4.64 3.02
CA GLY A 201 9.64 -4.28 3.22
C GLY A 201 10.55 -5.50 3.20
N SER A 202 11.38 -5.60 2.15
CA SER A 202 12.39 -6.64 1.97
C SER A 202 11.90 -8.09 2.16
N PRO A 203 10.94 -8.57 1.35
CA PRO A 203 10.73 -10.01 1.14
C PRO A 203 12.00 -10.77 0.72
#